data_AF-A0AAV4H564-F1
#
_entry.id   AF-A0AAV4H564-F1
#
_cell.length_a   1.000
_cell.length_b   1.000
_cell.length_c   1.000
_cell.angle_alpha   90.00
_cell.angle_beta   90.00
_cell.angle_gamma   90.00
#
_symmetry.space_group_name_H-M   'P 1'
#
loop_
_entity.id
_entity.type
_entity.pdbx_description
1 polymer ?
#
loop_
_entity_poly.entity_id
_entity_poly.type
_entity_poly.pdbx_seq_one_letter_code
_entity_poly.pdbx_strand_id
1 'polypeptide(L)'
;MRANKSLKNNKAPGPDGLNAELFKADPELAAEVILPLLTKAWKEKKIPEEWNEGVIIKIPKKGTLGTVTTGENLRKIARIFWPQRTSNEELLEHCQQESIEKILVERRWKWIGHVLRKSQNAITIVAVQWKPEGRRKRGRPKTTWRRTAEAEAATMGQSWGTLRTLAQDREKWGDFVAALVAHGKKGSE
;
A
#
# COMPACT_ATOMS: atom_id res chain seq x y z
N MET A 1 32.24 -14.05 2.38
CA MET A 1 31.78 -14.50 1.03
C MET A 1 30.50 -15.33 1.00
N ARG A 2 30.24 -16.28 1.92
CA ARG A 2 29.01 -17.12 1.88
C ARG A 2 27.71 -16.30 2.08
N ALA A 3 27.75 -15.28 2.93
CA ALA A 3 26.65 -14.36 3.17
C ALA A 3 26.20 -13.64 1.88
N ASN A 4 27.12 -13.02 1.14
CA ASN A 4 26.77 -12.29 -0.10
C ASN A 4 26.15 -13.22 -1.14
N LYS A 5 26.62 -14.48 -1.28
CA LYS A 5 26.04 -15.47 -2.20
C LYS A 5 24.59 -15.84 -1.88
N SER A 6 24.16 -15.74 -0.61
CA SER A 6 22.79 -16.07 -0.18
C SER A 6 21.76 -14.96 -0.42
N LEU A 7 22.20 -13.71 -0.64
CA LEU A 7 21.30 -12.60 -0.92
C LEU A 7 20.58 -12.81 -2.26
N LYS A 8 19.30 -12.45 -2.35
CA LYS A 8 18.53 -12.56 -3.61
C LYS A 8 18.67 -11.28 -4.43
N ASN A 9 18.87 -11.43 -5.74
CA ASN A 9 18.89 -10.29 -6.67
C ASN A 9 17.49 -9.74 -6.93
N ASN A 10 17.43 -8.53 -7.50
CA ASN A 10 16.25 -7.78 -7.90
C ASN A 10 15.27 -7.56 -6.74
N LYS A 11 15.82 -7.37 -5.53
CA LYS A 11 15.06 -6.92 -4.38
C LYS A 11 15.06 -5.40 -4.34
N ALA A 12 13.94 -4.83 -3.91
CA ALA A 12 13.87 -3.39 -3.69
C ALA A 12 14.92 -2.97 -2.65
N PRO A 13 15.68 -1.90 -2.91
CA PRO A 13 16.65 -1.40 -1.95
C PRO A 13 15.95 -0.87 -0.69
N GLY A 14 16.69 -0.79 0.41
CA GLY A 14 16.23 -0.11 1.60
C GLY A 14 16.15 1.41 1.40
N PRO A 15 15.79 2.16 2.46
CA PRO A 15 15.86 3.62 2.46
C PRO A 15 17.25 4.17 2.14
N ASP A 16 18.29 3.37 2.38
CA ASP A 16 19.70 3.62 2.05
C ASP A 16 20.03 3.53 0.55
N GLY A 17 19.10 3.02 -0.27
CA GLY A 17 19.30 2.84 -1.71
C GLY A 17 20.22 1.67 -2.07
N LEU A 18 20.68 0.87 -1.10
CA LEU A 18 21.65 -0.19 -1.31
C LEU A 18 20.95 -1.51 -1.69
N ASN A 19 21.44 -2.16 -2.74
CA ASN A 19 20.90 -3.41 -3.25
C ASN A 19 21.88 -4.58 -3.07
N ALA A 20 21.37 -5.80 -3.17
CA ALA A 20 22.18 -7.01 -3.01
C ALA A 20 23.28 -7.13 -4.07
N GLU A 21 23.05 -6.57 -5.25
CA GLU A 21 23.97 -6.57 -6.39
C GLU A 21 25.21 -5.76 -6.09
N LEU A 22 25.09 -4.61 -5.43
CA LEU A 22 26.23 -3.77 -5.07
C LEU A 22 27.21 -4.53 -4.16
N PHE A 23 26.68 -5.22 -3.15
CA PHE A 23 27.49 -6.03 -2.24
C PHE A 23 28.09 -7.29 -2.89
N LYS A 24 27.52 -7.73 -4.03
CA LYS A 24 28.04 -8.86 -4.80
C LYS A 24 29.05 -8.46 -5.86
N ALA A 25 28.93 -7.24 -6.39
CA ALA A 25 29.82 -6.71 -7.42
C ALA A 25 31.23 -6.53 -6.88
N ASP A 26 31.36 -5.94 -5.69
CA ASP A 26 32.64 -5.78 -5.00
C ASP A 26 32.51 -6.12 -3.50
N PRO A 27 32.79 -7.39 -3.12
CA PRO A 27 32.73 -7.82 -1.74
C PRO A 27 33.82 -7.21 -0.84
N GLU A 28 34.95 -6.78 -1.41
CA GLU A 28 36.07 -6.21 -0.67
C GLU A 28 35.76 -4.77 -0.28
N LEU A 29 35.35 -3.94 -1.25
CA LEU A 29 34.89 -2.58 -0.99
C LEU A 29 33.69 -2.55 -0.04
N ALA A 30 32.73 -3.47 -0.22
CA ALA A 30 31.60 -3.60 0.70
C ALA A 30 32.06 -3.89 2.14
N ALA A 31 33.07 -4.75 2.31
CA ALA A 31 33.62 -5.04 3.63
C ALA A 31 34.36 -3.83 4.22
N GLU A 32 35.13 -3.09 3.42
CA GLU A 32 35.82 -1.87 3.86
C GLU A 32 34.85 -0.79 4.35
N VAL A 33 33.70 -0.65 3.68
CA VAL A 33 32.68 0.34 4.07
C VAL A 33 31.89 -0.10 5.31
N ILE A 34 31.52 -1.37 5.42
CA ILE A 34 30.66 -1.88 6.50
C ILE A 34 31.43 -2.16 7.79
N LEU A 35 32.69 -2.64 7.70
CA LEU A 35 33.48 -3.08 8.85
C LEU A 35 33.68 -1.99 9.91
N PRO A 36 33.92 -0.71 9.58
CA PRO A 36 34.03 0.36 10.57
C PRO A 36 32.73 0.55 11.36
N LEU A 37 31.56 0.48 10.69
CA LEU A 37 30.26 0.61 11.35
C LEU A 37 30.01 -0.54 12.33
N LEU A 38 30.29 -1.78 11.92
CA LEU A 38 30.16 -2.96 12.80
C LEU A 38 31.13 -2.89 13.98
N THR A 39 32.36 -2.45 13.73
CA THR A 39 33.39 -2.31 14.78
C THR A 39 32.99 -1.25 15.80
N LYS A 40 32.44 -0.12 15.33
CA LYS A 40 31.91 0.94 16.19
C LYS A 40 30.76 0.42 17.05
N ALA A 41 29.77 -0.23 16.44
CA ALA A 41 28.62 -0.81 17.14
C ALA A 41 29.06 -1.84 18.20
N TRP A 42 30.07 -2.67 17.87
CA TRP A 42 30.62 -3.67 18.79
C TRP A 42 31.35 -3.04 19.99
N LYS A 43 32.21 -2.04 19.75
CA LYS A 43 32.98 -1.37 20.80
C LYS A 43 32.11 -0.55 21.74
N GLU A 44 31.19 0.22 21.17
CA GLU A 44 30.31 1.12 21.94
C GLU A 44 29.14 0.37 22.59
N LYS A 45 28.90 -0.89 22.18
CA LYS A 45 27.72 -1.69 22.56
C LYS A 45 26.40 -0.95 22.31
N LYS A 46 26.41 -0.04 21.33
CA LYS A 46 25.26 0.77 20.91
C LYS A 46 25.04 0.52 19.44
N ILE A 47 23.80 0.19 19.09
CA ILE A 47 23.38 0.05 17.70
C ILE A 47 22.91 1.44 17.23
N PRO A 48 23.18 1.85 15.98
CA PRO A 48 22.64 3.09 15.45
C PRO A 48 21.11 3.14 15.59
N GLU A 49 20.55 4.29 15.96
CA GLU A 49 19.12 4.43 16.17
C GLU A 49 18.32 4.16 14.88
N GLU A 50 18.91 4.50 13.73
CA GLU A 50 18.33 4.28 12.40
C GLU A 50 18.05 2.78 12.13
N TRP A 51 18.74 1.86 12.81
CA TRP A 51 18.52 0.42 12.64
C TRP A 51 17.26 -0.07 13.36
N ASN A 52 16.72 0.74 14.27
CA ASN A 52 15.43 0.48 14.91
C ASN A 52 14.25 1.01 14.08
N GLU A 53 14.51 1.75 13.00
CA GLU A 53 13.48 2.26 12.11
C GLU A 53 13.13 1.24 11.03
N GLY A 54 11.84 0.91 10.93
CA GLY A 54 11.32 0.01 9.91
C GLY A 54 10.27 0.70 9.04
N VAL A 55 10.51 0.77 7.74
CA VAL A 55 9.50 1.26 6.79
C VAL A 55 8.50 0.14 6.47
N ILE A 56 7.25 0.29 6.91
CA ILE A 56 6.18 -0.66 6.64
C ILE A 56 5.41 -0.24 5.39
N ILE A 57 5.50 -1.03 4.32
CA ILE A 57 4.71 -0.81 3.10
C ILE A 57 3.58 -1.84 3.03
N LYS A 58 2.33 -1.37 3.12
CA LYS A 58 1.15 -2.22 2.99
C LYS A 58 0.92 -2.59 1.53
N ILE A 59 0.97 -3.89 1.25
CA ILE A 59 0.65 -4.46 -0.05
C ILE A 59 -0.64 -5.28 0.07
N PRO A 60 -1.74 -4.87 -0.58
CA PRO A 60 -2.97 -5.64 -0.56
C PRO A 60 -2.76 -6.96 -1.30
N LYS A 61 -2.94 -8.09 -0.61
CA LYS A 61 -2.94 -9.41 -1.25
C LYS A 61 -4.33 -9.75 -1.77
N LYS A 62 -4.40 -10.42 -2.92
CA LYS A 62 -5.65 -10.98 -3.47
C LYS A 62 -6.23 -11.99 -2.48
N GLY A 63 -7.40 -11.70 -1.89
CA GLY A 63 -8.02 -12.53 -0.86
C GLY A 63 -8.98 -11.73 0.02
N THR A 64 -9.37 -12.27 1.16
CA THR A 64 -10.27 -11.62 2.11
C THR A 64 -9.63 -10.33 2.66
N LEU A 65 -10.20 -9.18 2.28
CA LEU A 65 -9.70 -7.84 2.60
C LEU A 65 -9.80 -7.51 4.09
N GLY A 66 -10.64 -8.20 4.86
CA GLY A 66 -11.07 -7.78 6.19
C GLY A 66 -10.34 -8.35 7.40
N THR A 67 -9.55 -9.43 7.28
CA THR A 67 -9.16 -10.16 8.51
C THR A 67 -7.70 -10.59 8.62
N VAL A 68 -7.02 -11.07 7.57
CA VAL A 68 -5.92 -12.02 7.82
C VAL A 68 -4.49 -11.48 7.62
N THR A 69 -4.27 -10.28 7.06
CA THR A 69 -2.89 -9.92 6.63
C THR A 69 -2.30 -8.61 7.13
N THR A 70 -3.08 -7.66 7.62
CA THR A 70 -2.50 -6.41 8.16
C THR A 70 -2.49 -6.42 9.68
N GLY A 71 -3.61 -6.73 10.34
CA GLY A 71 -3.69 -6.74 11.80
C GLY A 71 -2.79 -7.79 12.46
N GLU A 72 -2.85 -9.05 12.01
CA GLU A 72 -2.05 -10.13 12.62
C GLU A 72 -0.54 -9.90 12.52
N ASN A 73 -0.07 -9.43 11.35
CA ASN A 73 1.36 -9.15 11.16
C ASN A 73 1.80 -7.93 11.96
N LEU A 74 0.98 -6.87 12.03
CA LEU A 74 1.26 -5.71 12.87
C LEU A 74 1.29 -6.09 14.35
N ARG A 75 0.38 -6.95 14.83
CA ARG A 75 0.41 -7.46 16.21
C ARG A 75 1.71 -8.20 16.51
N LYS A 76 2.19 -9.06 15.59
CA LYS A 76 3.47 -9.76 15.75
C LYS A 76 4.67 -8.80 15.79
N ILE A 77 4.68 -7.79 14.91
CA ILE A 77 5.74 -6.78 14.86
C ILE A 77 5.74 -5.94 16.15
N ALA A 78 4.56 -5.50 16.60
CA ALA A 78 4.36 -4.74 17.82
C ALA A 78 4.43 -5.61 19.11
N ARG A 79 4.69 -6.92 18.98
CA ARG A 79 4.73 -7.89 20.10
C ARG A 79 3.46 -7.89 20.97
N ILE A 80 2.31 -7.71 20.33
CA ILE A 80 0.98 -7.77 20.97
C ILE A 80 0.50 -9.22 20.97
N PHE A 81 0.20 -9.73 22.16
CA PHE A 81 -0.24 -11.11 22.36
C PHE A 81 -1.74 -11.20 22.62
N TRP A 82 -2.33 -12.39 22.45
CA TRP A 82 -3.79 -12.59 22.63
C TRP A 82 -4.37 -12.13 23.98
N PRO A 83 -3.64 -12.15 25.13
CA PRO A 83 -4.18 -11.62 26.39
C PRO A 83 -4.34 -10.10 26.37
N GLN A 84 -3.56 -9.42 25.53
CA GLN A 84 -3.65 -7.98 25.31
C GLN A 84 -4.74 -7.72 24.28
N ARG A 85 -5.94 -7.43 24.78
CA ARG A 85 -7.13 -7.18 23.96
C ARG A 85 -7.08 -5.78 23.32
N THR A 86 -6.12 -5.56 22.43
CA THR A 86 -5.96 -4.29 21.68
C THR A 86 -6.89 -4.27 20.47
N SER A 87 -7.63 -3.18 20.27
CA SER A 87 -8.48 -3.01 19.09
C SER A 87 -7.65 -2.88 17.80
N ASN A 88 -8.28 -3.02 16.63
CA ASN A 88 -7.56 -2.80 15.37
C ASN A 88 -7.25 -1.32 15.14
N GLU A 89 -8.07 -0.42 15.68
CA GLU A 89 -7.86 1.03 15.60
C GLU A 89 -6.65 1.44 16.46
N GLU A 90 -6.59 0.98 17.70
CA GLU A 90 -5.46 1.19 18.62
C GLU A 90 -4.15 0.62 18.06
N LEU A 91 -4.21 -0.57 17.46
CA LEU A 91 -3.04 -1.18 16.81
C LEU A 91 -2.50 -0.31 15.67
N LEU A 92 -3.40 0.22 14.85
CA LEU A 92 -3.05 1.07 13.71
C LEU A 92 -2.48 2.41 14.19
N GLU A 93 -3.09 3.03 15.20
CA GLU A 93 -2.59 4.26 15.83
C GLU A 93 -1.22 4.06 16.45
N HIS A 94 -1.03 2.98 17.21
CA HIS A 94 0.27 2.65 17.83
C HIS A 94 1.38 2.45 16.80
N CYS A 95 1.06 1.84 15.65
CA CYS A 95 2.02 1.68 14.55
C CYS A 95 2.11 2.90 13.61
N GLN A 96 1.37 3.98 13.86
CA GLN A 96 1.25 5.14 12.98
C GLN A 96 0.86 4.75 11.54
N GLN A 97 -0.07 3.81 11.41
CA GLN A 97 -0.47 3.25 10.12
C GLN A 97 -1.93 3.56 9.79
N GLU A 98 -2.22 3.88 8.54
CA GLU A 98 -3.60 4.03 8.07
C GLU A 98 -4.28 2.68 7.81
N SER A 99 -5.61 2.62 7.91
CA SER A 99 -6.37 1.44 7.48
C SER A 99 -6.09 1.12 6.00
N ILE A 100 -5.95 -0.18 5.70
CA ILE A 100 -5.75 -0.64 4.30
C ILE A 100 -6.92 -0.22 3.41
N GLU A 101 -8.12 -0.11 3.97
CA GLU A 101 -9.31 0.31 3.23
C GLU A 101 -9.18 1.76 2.76
N LYS A 102 -8.70 2.66 3.63
CA LYS A 102 -8.41 4.06 3.31
C LYS A 102 -7.38 4.17 2.18
N ILE A 103 -6.28 3.44 2.30
CA ILE A 103 -5.23 3.37 1.28
C ILE A 103 -5.78 2.88 -0.07
N LEU A 104 -6.65 1.86 -0.05
CA LEU A 104 -7.25 1.29 -1.26
C LEU A 104 -8.24 2.24 -1.94
N VAL A 105 -9.07 2.95 -1.17
CA VAL A 105 -9.97 3.98 -1.67
C VAL A 105 -9.14 5.10 -2.29
N GLU A 106 -8.18 5.65 -1.55
CA GLU A 106 -7.36 6.77 -1.99
C GLU A 106 -6.60 6.46 -3.29
N ARG A 107 -5.86 5.34 -3.33
CA ARG A 107 -5.09 4.94 -4.52
C ARG A 107 -5.96 4.72 -5.75
N ARG A 108 -7.13 4.11 -5.55
CA ARG A 108 -8.08 3.86 -6.64
C ARG A 108 -8.65 5.15 -7.19
N TRP A 109 -9.04 6.09 -6.34
CA TRP A 109 -9.59 7.36 -6.79
C TRP A 109 -8.52 8.31 -7.35
N LYS A 110 -7.27 8.26 -6.86
CA LYS A 110 -6.12 8.90 -7.52
C LYS A 110 -5.94 8.36 -8.94
N TRP A 111 -6.01 7.03 -9.13
CA TRP A 111 -5.90 6.39 -10.44
C TRP A 111 -7.08 6.72 -11.36
N ILE A 112 -8.32 6.67 -10.85
CA ILE A 112 -9.52 7.05 -11.62
C ILE A 112 -9.39 8.50 -12.10
N GLY A 113 -9.01 9.43 -11.22
CA GLY A 113 -8.81 10.82 -11.62
C GLY A 113 -7.73 10.97 -12.69
N HIS A 114 -6.62 10.24 -12.57
CA HIS A 114 -5.58 10.21 -13.61
C HIS A 114 -6.13 9.72 -14.96
N VAL A 115 -6.96 8.67 -14.97
CA VAL A 115 -7.56 8.15 -16.20
C VAL A 115 -8.60 9.12 -16.78
N LEU A 116 -9.44 9.74 -15.94
CA LEU A 116 -10.48 10.67 -16.38
C LEU A 116 -9.92 11.98 -16.95
N ARG A 117 -8.70 12.37 -16.56
CA ARG A 117 -7.98 13.52 -17.11
C ARG A 117 -7.21 13.24 -18.41
N LYS A 118 -7.11 11.98 -18.85
CA LYS A 118 -6.51 11.67 -20.15
C LYS A 118 -7.44 12.10 -21.29
N SER A 119 -6.88 12.29 -22.48
CA SER A 119 -7.64 12.58 -23.70
C SER A 119 -8.67 11.48 -23.98
N GLN A 120 -9.85 11.85 -24.46
CA GLN A 120 -10.99 10.94 -24.69
C GLN A 120 -10.68 9.74 -25.61
N ASN A 121 -9.67 9.86 -26.48
CA ASN A 121 -9.19 8.81 -27.39
C ASN A 121 -8.27 7.77 -26.72
N ALA A 122 -7.95 7.93 -25.43
CA ALA A 122 -7.08 7.00 -24.73
C ALA A 122 -7.80 5.67 -24.45
N ILE A 123 -7.16 4.55 -24.82
CA ILE A 123 -7.65 3.18 -24.59
C ILE A 123 -8.02 2.96 -23.10
N THR A 124 -7.32 3.63 -22.19
CA THR A 124 -7.59 3.56 -20.74
C THR A 124 -8.98 4.04 -20.36
N ILE A 125 -9.55 5.04 -21.04
CA ILE A 125 -10.90 5.54 -20.77
C ILE A 125 -11.92 4.52 -21.24
N VAL A 126 -11.72 3.95 -22.43
CA VAL A 126 -12.56 2.89 -22.97
C VAL A 126 -12.54 1.67 -22.04
N ALA A 127 -11.36 1.22 -21.61
CA ALA A 127 -11.21 0.09 -20.70
C ALA A 127 -11.90 0.33 -19.34
N VAL A 128 -11.85 1.56 -18.83
CA VAL A 128 -12.59 1.95 -17.63
C VAL A 128 -14.10 1.90 -17.87
N GLN A 129 -14.59 2.32 -19.03
CA GLN A 129 -16.01 2.36 -19.38
C GLN A 129 -16.59 1.03 -19.83
N TRP A 130 -15.75 0.12 -20.30
CA TRP A 130 -16.18 -1.10 -20.94
C TRP A 130 -16.86 -2.06 -19.96
N LYS A 131 -18.06 -2.49 -20.33
CA LYS A 131 -18.85 -3.49 -19.62
C LYS A 131 -18.79 -4.78 -20.44
N PRO A 132 -18.14 -5.85 -19.93
CA PRO A 132 -18.09 -7.10 -20.68
C PRO A 132 -19.49 -7.70 -20.77
N GLU A 133 -19.90 -8.04 -21.99
CA GLU A 133 -21.14 -8.76 -22.25
C GLU A 133 -20.98 -10.24 -21.92
N GLY A 134 -22.07 -10.89 -21.49
CA GLY A 134 -22.12 -12.32 -21.21
C GLY A 134 -22.25 -12.71 -19.73
N ARG A 135 -22.43 -14.02 -19.52
CA ARG A 135 -22.69 -14.62 -18.19
C ARG A 135 -21.39 -14.84 -17.43
N ARG A 136 -21.40 -14.53 -16.12
CA ARG A 136 -20.26 -14.78 -15.23
C ARG A 136 -20.14 -16.27 -14.93
N LYS A 137 -18.92 -16.83 -15.05
CA LYS A 137 -18.62 -18.21 -14.62
C LYS A 137 -18.74 -18.36 -13.09
N ARG A 138 -19.12 -19.56 -12.64
CA ARG A 138 -19.18 -19.93 -11.21
C ARG A 138 -17.80 -19.73 -10.56
N GLY A 139 -17.76 -19.17 -9.35
CA GLY A 139 -16.52 -18.88 -8.61
C GLY A 139 -15.91 -17.49 -8.86
N ARG A 140 -16.36 -16.73 -9.87
CA ARG A 140 -15.91 -15.35 -10.06
C ARG A 140 -16.50 -14.42 -8.99
N PRO A 141 -15.73 -13.49 -8.39
CA PRO A 141 -16.26 -12.50 -7.46
C PRO A 141 -17.47 -11.75 -8.01
N LYS A 142 -18.51 -11.58 -7.16
CA LYS A 142 -19.77 -10.91 -7.53
C LYS A 142 -19.58 -9.39 -7.70
N THR A 143 -18.61 -8.81 -7.01
CA THR A 143 -18.23 -7.40 -7.10
C THR A 143 -17.16 -7.20 -8.18
N THR A 144 -17.34 -6.17 -9.00
CA THR A 144 -16.34 -5.71 -9.97
C THR A 144 -15.76 -4.39 -9.48
N TRP A 145 -14.56 -4.05 -9.92
CA TRP A 145 -13.92 -2.77 -9.57
C TRP A 145 -14.86 -1.58 -9.83
N ARG A 146 -15.59 -1.60 -10.96
CA ARG A 146 -16.57 -0.56 -11.36
C ARG A 146 -17.72 -0.47 -10.38
N ARG A 147 -18.31 -1.60 -9.96
CA ARG A 147 -19.40 -1.60 -8.96
C ARG A 147 -18.93 -1.04 -7.63
N THR A 148 -17.69 -1.32 -7.23
CA THR A 148 -17.12 -0.75 -6.00
C THR A 148 -16.92 0.76 -6.12
N ALA A 149 -16.37 1.24 -7.25
CA ALA A 149 -16.18 2.66 -7.48
C ALA A 149 -17.52 3.43 -7.62
N GLU A 150 -18.51 2.88 -8.31
CA GLU A 150 -19.85 3.45 -8.42
C GLU A 150 -20.58 3.49 -7.07
N ALA A 151 -20.45 2.46 -6.25
CA ALA A 151 -21.01 2.45 -4.90
C ALA A 151 -20.37 3.53 -4.00
N GLU A 152 -19.04 3.70 -4.07
CA GLU A 152 -18.33 4.76 -3.35
C GLU A 152 -18.68 6.17 -3.87
N ALA A 153 -18.88 6.33 -5.18
CA ALA A 153 -19.37 7.59 -5.74
C ALA A 153 -20.79 7.91 -5.21
N ALA A 154 -21.64 6.89 -5.17
CA ALA A 154 -23.02 7.01 -4.74
C ALA A 154 -23.14 7.38 -3.26
N THR A 155 -22.22 6.97 -2.39
CA THR A 155 -22.21 7.42 -0.99
C THR A 155 -22.00 8.93 -0.85
N MET A 156 -21.38 9.57 -1.85
CA MET A 156 -21.20 11.03 -1.94
C MET A 156 -22.26 11.71 -2.81
N GLY A 157 -23.31 11.00 -3.22
CA GLY A 157 -24.34 11.51 -4.13
C GLY A 157 -23.83 11.84 -5.53
N GLN A 158 -22.65 11.35 -5.93
CA GLN A 158 -22.03 11.67 -7.21
C GLN A 158 -22.32 10.61 -8.26
N SER A 159 -22.67 11.07 -9.47
CA SER A 159 -22.80 10.20 -10.65
C SER A 159 -21.46 10.08 -11.39
N TRP A 160 -21.27 9.00 -12.14
CA TRP A 160 -20.07 8.82 -12.96
C TRP A 160 -19.88 9.94 -14.02
N GLY A 161 -20.98 10.53 -14.50
CA GLY A 161 -20.94 11.67 -15.42
C GLY A 161 -20.38 12.92 -14.77
N THR A 162 -20.86 13.24 -13.56
CA THR A 162 -20.40 14.39 -12.77
C THR A 162 -18.92 14.28 -12.41
N LEU A 163 -18.45 13.07 -12.10
CA LEU A 163 -17.06 12.79 -11.77
C LEU A 163 -16.09 13.11 -12.90
N ARG A 164 -16.50 13.00 -14.17
CA ARG A 164 -15.63 13.34 -15.30
C ARG A 164 -15.31 14.83 -15.32
N THR A 165 -16.31 15.67 -15.06
CA THR A 165 -16.14 17.12 -14.98
C THR A 165 -15.34 17.50 -13.74
N LEU A 166 -15.68 16.89 -12.59
CA LEU A 166 -14.99 17.12 -11.32
C LEU A 166 -13.49 16.75 -11.41
N ALA A 167 -13.15 15.67 -12.10
CA ALA A 167 -11.78 15.19 -12.22
C ALA A 167 -10.84 16.13 -12.99
N GLN A 168 -11.37 17.02 -13.84
CA GLN A 168 -10.55 18.00 -14.56
C GLN A 168 -9.96 19.04 -13.62
N ASP A 169 -10.72 19.41 -12.59
CA ASP A 169 -10.27 20.29 -11.53
C ASP A 169 -9.49 19.47 -10.50
N ARG A 170 -8.17 19.69 -10.44
CA ARG A 170 -7.28 18.90 -9.57
C ARG A 170 -7.52 19.17 -8.08
N GLU A 171 -7.90 20.39 -7.73
CA GLU A 171 -8.16 20.80 -6.35
C GLU A 171 -9.47 20.17 -5.88
N LYS A 172 -10.56 20.40 -6.62
CA LYS A 172 -11.87 19.81 -6.29
C LYS A 172 -11.84 18.28 -6.31
N TRP A 173 -11.03 17.68 -7.20
CA TRP A 173 -10.81 16.24 -7.18
C TRP A 173 -10.07 15.79 -5.92
N GLY A 174 -9.06 16.53 -5.48
CA GLY A 174 -8.35 16.29 -4.23
C GLY A 174 -9.30 16.28 -3.03
N ASP A 175 -10.13 17.31 -2.91
CA ASP A 175 -11.11 17.45 -1.83
C ASP A 175 -12.14 16.31 -1.84
N PHE A 176 -12.62 15.94 -3.02
CA PHE A 176 -13.53 14.82 -3.18
C PHE A 176 -12.92 13.49 -2.73
N VAL A 177 -11.65 13.23 -3.10
CA VAL A 177 -10.95 12.00 -2.66
C VAL A 177 -10.71 12.02 -1.15
N ALA A 178 -10.33 13.16 -0.58
CA ALA A 178 -10.16 13.31 0.86
C ALA A 178 -11.48 13.04 1.61
N ALA A 179 -12.58 13.60 1.13
CA ALA A 179 -13.91 13.36 1.68
C ALA A 179 -14.33 11.88 1.59
N LEU A 180 -14.07 11.22 0.46
CA LEU A 180 -14.31 9.78 0.29
C LEU A 180 -13.52 8.91 1.28
N VAL A 181 -12.25 9.26 1.52
CA VAL A 181 -11.39 8.53 2.47
C VAL A 181 -11.86 8.75 3.91
N ALA A 182 -12.34 9.95 4.24
CA ALA A 182 -12.93 10.27 5.53
C ALA A 182 -14.28 9.55 5.76
N HIS A 183 -15.08 9.39 4.70
CA HIS A 183 -16.37 8.70 4.71
C HIS A 183 -16.28 7.17 4.86
N GLY A 184 -15.07 6.59 4.87
CA GLY A 184 -14.82 5.15 4.84
C GLY A 184 -15.81 4.33 5.69
N LYS A 185 -16.29 3.21 5.13
CA LYS A 185 -17.32 2.35 5.73
C LYS A 185 -17.10 2.21 7.23
N LYS A 186 -18.04 2.72 8.04
CA LYS A 186 -18.29 2.11 9.36
C LYS A 186 -18.46 0.62 9.08
N GLY A 187 -17.59 -0.21 9.66
CA GLY A 187 -17.61 -1.64 9.45
C GLY A 187 -19.05 -2.14 9.56
N SER A 188 -19.53 -2.79 8.52
CA SER A 188 -20.72 -3.61 8.64
C SER A 188 -20.40 -4.68 9.68
N GLU A 189 -21.10 -4.62 10.81
CA GLU A 189 -21.25 -5.73 11.76
C GLU A 189 -21.56 -7.06 11.04
#